data_AF-A0A4S1ZHR3-F1
#
_entry.id   AF-A0A4S1ZHR3-F1
#
_cell.length_a   1.000
_cell.length_b   1.000
_cell.length_c   1.000
_cell.angle_alpha   90.00
_cell.angle_beta   90.00
_cell.angle_gamma   90.00
#
_symmetry.space_group_name_H-M   'P 1'
#
loop_
_entity.id
_entity.type
_entity.pdbx_description
1 polymer ?
#
loop_
_entity_poly.entity_id
_entity_poly.type
_entity_poly.pdbx_seq_one_letter_code
_entity_poly.pdbx_strand_id
1 'polypeptide(L)' 'MENKFKPQMTFDEMAAAFAEDNPWFIPNNANVGRYAKKHGYMKIKQMINKVIVMKYVKA' A
#
# COMPACT_ATOMS: atom_id res chain seq x y z
N MET A 1 19.49 2.35 4.56
CA MET A 1 18.57 1.48 3.81
C MET A 1 17.21 1.64 4.48
N GLU A 2 16.41 2.60 4.02
CA GLU A 2 15.11 2.86 4.64
C GLU A 2 14.23 1.63 4.53
N ASN A 3 13.54 1.27 5.62
CA ASN A 3 12.60 0.16 5.64
C ASN A 3 11.50 0.42 4.60
N LYS A 4 11.62 -0.22 3.44
CA LYS A 4 10.65 -0.23 2.33
C LYS A 4 9.21 -0.50 2.78
N PHE A 5 9.06 -1.19 3.92
CA PHE A 5 7.79 -1.62 4.49
C PHE A 5 7.58 -1.06 5.90
N LYS A 6 6.78 0.01 6.01
CA LYS A 6 6.35 0.59 7.29
C LYS A 6 5.18 -0.21 7.87
N PRO A 7 4.96 -0.23 9.20
CA PRO A 7 3.80 -0.91 9.80
C PRO A 7 2.45 -0.46 9.23
N GLN A 8 2.36 0.81 8.82
CA GLN A 8 1.23 1.36 8.08
C GLN A 8 1.76 2.12 6.86
N MET A 9 1.10 1.96 5.72
CA MET A 9 1.44 2.62 4.47
C MET A 9 0.19 3.22 3.81
N THR A 10 0.36 4.33 3.11
CA THR A 10 -0.67 4.89 2.22
C THR A 10 -0.71 4.11 0.90
N PHE A 11 -1.66 4.45 0.04
CA PHE A 11 -1.68 3.91 -1.32
C PHE A 11 -0.43 4.28 -2.11
N ASP A 12 -0.01 5.54 -2.04
CA ASP A 12 1.13 6.04 -2.81
C ASP A 12 2.44 5.39 -2.36
N GLU A 13 2.63 5.19 -1.05
CA GLU A 13 3.80 4.50 -0.52
C GLU A 13 3.84 3.03 -0.98
N MET A 14 2.70 2.34 -0.97
CA MET A 14 2.62 0.94 -1.43
C MET A 14 2.77 0.85 -2.96
N ALA A 15 2.27 1.84 -3.70
CA ALA A 15 2.42 1.93 -5.14
C ALA A 15 3.87 2.19 -5.55
N ALA A 16 4.60 3.02 -4.81
CA ALA A 16 6.03 3.24 -5.00
C ALA A 16 6.82 1.95 -4.75
N ALA A 17 6.55 1.25 -3.64
CA ALA A 17 7.17 -0.04 -3.35
C ALA A 17 6.91 -1.09 -4.45
N PHE A 18 5.69 -1.11 -5.00
CA PHE A 18 5.34 -1.95 -6.14
C PHE A 18 6.10 -1.57 -7.42
N ALA A 19 6.21 -0.28 -7.72
CA ALA A 19 6.88 0.22 -8.92
C ALA A 19 8.40 -0.05 -8.88
N GLU A 20 9.03 0.03 -7.71
CA GLU A 20 10.43 -0.36 -7.53
C GLU A 20 10.67 -1.84 -7.87
N ASP A 21 9.76 -2.72 -7.47
CA ASP A 21 9.87 -4.15 -7.74
C ASP A 21 9.39 -4.54 -9.15
N ASN A 22 8.56 -3.69 -9.78
CA ASN A 22 7.97 -3.92 -11.09
C ASN A 22 8.08 -2.65 -11.97
N PRO A 23 9.30 -2.27 -12.41
CA PRO A 23 9.54 -0.98 -13.09
C PRO A 23 8.75 -0.79 -14.39
N TRP A 24 8.36 -1.89 -15.03
CA TRP A 24 7.63 -1.88 -16.31
C TRP A 24 6.11 -1.84 -16.15
N PHE A 25 5.59 -1.85 -14.91
CA PHE A 25 4.17 -1.89 -14.63
C PHE A 25 3.66 -0.58 -14.04
N ILE A 26 2.51 -0.12 -14.54
CA ILE A 26 1.81 1.04 -13.95
C ILE A 26 1.04 0.56 -12.71
N PRO A 27 1.30 1.15 -11.52
CA PRO A 27 0.58 0.80 -10.31
C PRO A 27 -0.91 1.10 -10.45
N ASN A 28 -1.76 0.14 -10.08
CA ASN A 28 -3.21 0.33 -10.01
C ASN A 28 -3.77 -0.30 -8.73
N ASN A 29 -5.02 0.02 -8.40
CA ASN A 29 -5.66 -0.46 -7.16
C ASN A 29 -5.62 -1.98 -6.99
N ALA A 30 -5.76 -2.75 -8.07
CA ALA A 30 -5.77 -4.20 -8.02
C ALA A 30 -4.36 -4.77 -7.79
N ASN A 31 -3.37 -4.31 -8.57
CA ASN A 31 -2.00 -4.79 -8.52
C ASN A 31 -1.33 -4.40 -7.20
N VAL A 32 -1.50 -3.16 -6.76
CA VAL A 32 -1.00 -2.67 -5.47
C VAL A 32 -1.67 -3.43 -4.31
N GLY A 33 -2.99 -3.69 -4.39
CA GLY A 33 -3.70 -4.47 -3.38
C GLY A 33 -3.22 -5.93 -3.30
N ARG A 34 -2.96 -6.58 -4.43
CA ARG A 34 -2.39 -7.95 -4.47
C ARG A 34 -0.96 -7.96 -3.93
N TYR A 35 -0.16 -6.97 -4.30
CA TYR A 35 1.20 -6.82 -3.81
C TYR A 35 1.24 -6.61 -2.29
N ALA A 36 0.40 -5.74 -1.76
CA ALA A 36 0.23 -5.52 -0.33
C ALA A 36 -0.13 -6.83 0.40
N LYS A 37 -1.12 -7.57 -0.12
CA LYS A 37 -1.53 -8.87 0.46
C LYS A 37 -0.40 -9.89 0.47
N LYS A 38 0.42 -9.95 -0.59
CA LYS A 38 1.60 -10.84 -0.67
C LYS A 38 2.63 -10.52 0.41
N HIS A 39 2.71 -9.26 0.85
CA HIS A 39 3.65 -8.79 1.87
C HIS A 39 3.04 -8.73 3.28
N GLY A 40 1.87 -9.35 3.50
CA GLY A 40 1.23 -9.42 4.82
C GLY A 40 0.46 -8.16 5.22
N TYR A 41 0.13 -7.28 4.28
CA TYR A 41 -0.67 -6.10 4.57
C TYR A 41 -2.16 -6.33 4.33
N MET A 42 -2.97 -5.67 5.16
CA MET A 42 -4.41 -5.59 5.04
C MET A 42 -4.84 -4.16 4.69
N LYS A 43 -5.75 -4.01 3.73
CA LYS A 43 -6.33 -2.71 3.39
C LYS A 43 -7.47 -2.38 4.35
N ILE A 44 -7.34 -1.29 5.09
CA ILE A 44 -8.37 -0.77 5.99
C ILE A 44 -8.97 0.52 5.45
N LYS A 45 -10.25 0.71 5.74
CA LYS A 45 -10.99 1.94 5.45
C LYS A 45 -11.31 2.62 6.78
N GLN A 46 -10.80 3.81 6.98
CA GLN A 46 -11.06 4.62 8.18
C GLN A 46 -11.78 5.89 7.79
N MET A 47 -12.67 6.37 8.67
CA MET A 47 -13.24 7.71 8.57
C MET A 47 -12.56 8.58 9.62
N ILE A 48 -11.83 9.61 9.19
CA ILE A 48 -11.11 10.54 10.07
C ILE A 48 -11.59 11.95 9.70
N ASN A 49 -12.11 12.70 10.67
CA ASN A 49 -12.62 14.07 10.43
C ASN A 49 -13.60 14.17 9.23
N LYS A 50 -14.52 13.20 9.11
CA LYS A 50 -15.48 13.05 7.98
C LYS A 50 -14.85 12.76 6.61
N VAL A 51 -13.54 12.48 6.54
CA VAL A 51 -12.84 12.08 5.32
C VAL A 51 -12.58 10.57 5.35
N ILE A 52 -12.90 9.89 4.24
CA ILE A 52 -12.58 8.47 4.07
C ILE A 52 -11.10 8.36 3.69
N VAL A 53 -10.33 7.68 4.53
CA VAL A 53 -8.91 7.40 4.32
C VAL A 53 -8.73 5.89 4.15
N MET A 54 -8.05 5.48 3.08
CA MET A 54 -7.64 4.09 2.87
C MET A 54 -6.17 3.93 3.23
N LYS A 55 -5.87 2.92 4.03
CA LYS A 55 -4.51 2.60 4.49
C LYS A 55 -4.23 1.11 4.34
N TYR A 56 -2.95 0.76 4.22
CA TYR A 56 -2.46 -0.60 4.33
C TYR A 56 -1.78 -0.77 5.68
N VAL A 57 -2.16 -1.77 6.47
CA VAL A 57 -1.59 -2.06 7.79
C VAL A 57 -1.04 -3.48 7.80
N LYS A 58 0.16 -3.67 8.33
CA LYS A 58 0.79 -4.99 8.47
C LYS A 58 0.00 -5.82 9.50
N ALA A 59 -0.49 -6.97 9.06
CA ALA A 59 -1.23 -7.92 9.88
C ALA A 59 -0.28 -8.86 10.65
#